data_AF-A0A4P6JIR5-F1
#
_entry.id   AF-A0A4P6JIR5-F1
#
_cell.length_a   1.000
_cell.length_b   1.000
_cell.length_c   1.000
_cell.angle_alpha   90.00
_cell.angle_beta   90.00
_cell.angle_gamma   90.00
#
_symmetry.space_group_name_H-M   'P 1'
#
loop_
_entity.id
_entity.type
_entity.pdbx_description
1 polymer ?
#
loop_
_entity_poly.entity_id
_entity_poly.type
_entity_poly.pdbx_seq_one_letter_code
_entity_poly.pdbx_strand_id
1 'polypeptide(L)'
;MADMQHLIKIGQGVDEWNRWRKMHPEVVPDLDEAKLNGATLNNADLSHAHLRKAKLEGASLNHANLWGADLREANLSAAKLRESTLSEADLREAKLEDTDLNYADLHHAKLSETDLSRAKLDKADLRDTDLRHATLTKAVLSEALLSYTNLSQATLSEVLLDYAKLSRANLSLADLRNADLSYVDMNNADLSRADLSGANLSKAALNNACLIQAKLQEADLSGIDLSYANLNNADLNNAELSGAVLSRAKLISAQLKMANLIAADLSYTNLSGADLGKADLSEAKLTMARLSGANLRETKLRRAHLYKADLSEAELNEADLSRADLRHADLSRADLSQANLSWARLTGANLEYANLLGCDTFGISIKQANLKNAIYRGHLGGFNFL
;
A
#
# COMPACT_ATOMS: atom_id res chain seq x y z
N MET A 1 8.44 -31.56 -26.98
CA MET A 1 9.18 -32.81 -26.69
C MET A 1 10.66 -32.57 -26.95
N ALA A 2 11.47 -32.70 -25.90
CA ALA A 2 12.90 -32.41 -25.87
C ALA A 2 13.72 -33.19 -26.91
N ASP A 3 14.84 -32.59 -27.33
CA ASP A 3 15.84 -33.23 -28.16
C ASP A 3 16.60 -34.30 -27.34
N MET A 4 16.69 -35.51 -27.91
CA MET A 4 17.29 -36.65 -27.23
C MET A 4 18.81 -36.48 -27.02
N GLN A 5 19.52 -35.81 -27.94
CA GLN A 5 20.95 -35.57 -27.79
C GLN A 5 21.20 -34.58 -26.64
N HIS A 6 20.38 -33.53 -26.53
CA HIS A 6 20.46 -32.58 -25.42
C HIS A 6 20.18 -33.26 -24.07
N LEU A 7 19.16 -34.12 -24.00
CA LEU A 7 18.88 -34.92 -22.79
C LEU A 7 20.04 -35.84 -22.39
N ILE A 8 20.67 -36.49 -23.37
CA ILE A 8 21.85 -37.33 -23.11
C ILE A 8 23.01 -36.47 -22.58
N LYS A 9 23.24 -35.29 -23.17
CA LYS A 9 24.31 -34.38 -22.74
C LYS A 9 24.10 -33.87 -21.32
N ILE A 10 22.90 -33.41 -20.96
CA ILE A 10 22.66 -32.91 -19.60
C ILE A 10 22.69 -34.05 -18.57
N GLY A 11 22.31 -35.27 -18.97
CA GLY A 11 22.42 -36.47 -18.14
C GLY A 11 23.85 -36.94 -17.86
N GLN A 12 24.86 -36.46 -18.60
CA GLN A 12 26.29 -36.72 -18.33
C GLN A 12 26.84 -35.87 -17.18
N GLY A 13 26.06 -34.91 -16.67
CA GLY A 13 26.43 -34.02 -15.57
C GLY A 13 26.74 -32.60 -16.05
N VAL A 14 26.66 -31.65 -15.11
CA VAL A 14 26.77 -30.21 -15.39
C VAL A 14 28.10 -29.83 -16.04
N ASP A 15 29.22 -30.45 -15.64
CA ASP A 15 30.53 -30.13 -16.22
C ASP A 15 30.65 -30.50 -17.70
N GLU A 16 30.06 -31.63 -18.10
CA GLU A 16 30.01 -32.05 -19.50
C GLU A 16 29.04 -31.17 -20.29
N TRP A 17 27.88 -30.85 -19.71
CA TRP A 17 26.91 -29.93 -20.28
C TRP A 17 27.54 -28.56 -20.57
N ASN A 18 28.19 -27.95 -19.58
CA ASN A 18 28.81 -26.64 -19.70
C ASN A 18 29.97 -26.64 -20.71
N ARG A 19 30.76 -27.73 -20.77
CA ARG A 19 31.79 -27.88 -21.81
C ARG A 19 31.18 -27.96 -23.21
N TRP A 20 30.09 -28.70 -23.37
CA TRP A 20 29.37 -28.80 -24.63
C TRP A 20 28.78 -27.44 -25.05
N ARG A 21 28.14 -26.71 -24.12
CA ARG A 21 27.64 -25.34 -24.34
C ARG A 21 28.72 -24.39 -24.83
N LYS A 22 29.91 -24.45 -24.23
CA LYS A 22 31.05 -23.62 -24.63
C LYS A 22 31.58 -23.95 -26.04
N MET A 23 31.50 -25.20 -26.46
CA MET A 23 31.92 -25.63 -27.81
C MET A 23 30.86 -25.36 -28.88
N HIS A 24 29.59 -25.23 -28.49
CA HIS A 24 28.44 -25.04 -29.37
C HIS A 24 27.56 -23.85 -28.94
N PRO A 25 28.12 -22.63 -28.88
CA PRO A 25 27.39 -21.45 -28.40
C PRO A 25 26.18 -21.07 -29.29
N GLU A 26 26.17 -21.51 -30.55
CA GLU A 26 25.09 -21.28 -31.50
C GLU A 26 23.87 -22.17 -31.28
N VAL A 27 24.02 -23.27 -30.53
CA VAL A 27 22.94 -24.24 -30.34
C VAL A 27 22.03 -23.78 -29.21
N VAL A 28 20.74 -23.61 -29.52
CA VAL A 28 19.69 -23.38 -28.51
C VAL A 28 19.29 -24.73 -27.91
N PRO A 29 19.48 -24.97 -26.60
CA PRO A 29 19.16 -26.25 -26.01
C PRO A 29 17.66 -26.46 -25.94
N ASP A 30 17.19 -27.54 -26.56
CA ASP A 30 15.80 -27.98 -26.48
C ASP A 30 15.63 -29.07 -25.41
N LEU A 31 14.99 -28.69 -24.31
CA LEU A 31 14.64 -29.48 -23.14
C LEU A 31 13.12 -29.38 -22.84
N ASP A 32 12.30 -29.11 -23.86
CA ASP A 32 10.84 -29.00 -23.69
C ASP A 32 10.25 -30.32 -23.15
N GLU A 33 9.39 -30.23 -22.13
CA GLU A 33 8.76 -31.37 -21.46
C GLU A 33 9.75 -32.36 -20.82
N ALA A 34 11.03 -31.99 -20.69
CA ALA A 34 12.05 -32.83 -20.08
C ALA A 34 11.66 -33.22 -18.64
N LYS A 35 11.97 -34.47 -18.26
CA LYS A 35 11.72 -34.99 -16.91
C LYS A 35 13.00 -34.84 -16.09
N LEU A 36 13.12 -33.73 -15.37
CA LEU A 36 14.29 -33.32 -14.60
C LEU A 36 13.98 -33.15 -13.10
N ASN A 37 12.95 -33.84 -12.59
CA ASN A 37 12.56 -33.77 -11.18
C ASN A 37 13.74 -34.16 -10.28
N GLY A 38 14.06 -33.34 -9.28
CA GLY A 38 15.18 -33.57 -8.37
C GLY A 38 16.56 -33.56 -9.03
N ALA A 39 16.68 -33.15 -10.29
CA ALA A 39 17.97 -33.12 -10.99
C ALA A 39 18.94 -32.14 -10.31
N THR A 40 20.22 -32.49 -10.32
CA THR A 40 21.29 -31.60 -9.82
C THR A 40 21.90 -30.85 -11.00
N LEU A 41 21.47 -29.61 -11.18
CA LEU A 41 21.80 -28.69 -12.27
C LEU A 41 22.47 -27.39 -11.77
N ASN A 42 23.08 -27.42 -10.58
CA ASN A 42 23.76 -26.26 -10.02
C ASN A 42 24.87 -25.78 -10.96
N ASN A 43 24.96 -24.48 -11.22
CA ASN A 43 25.90 -23.85 -12.17
C ASN A 43 25.71 -24.26 -13.65
N ALA A 44 24.61 -24.93 -14.01
CA ALA A 44 24.37 -25.29 -15.40
C ALA A 44 24.11 -24.03 -16.25
N ASP A 45 24.74 -23.96 -17.43
CA ASP A 45 24.43 -22.96 -18.44
C ASP A 45 23.23 -23.42 -19.28
N LEU A 46 22.05 -22.98 -18.86
CA LEU A 46 20.75 -23.19 -19.51
C LEU A 46 20.27 -21.92 -20.20
N SER A 47 21.17 -20.98 -20.50
CA SER A 47 20.81 -19.73 -21.18
C SER A 47 20.13 -20.00 -22.52
N HIS A 48 19.03 -19.28 -22.76
CA HIS A 48 18.14 -19.43 -23.91
C HIS A 48 17.52 -20.81 -24.11
N ALA A 49 17.68 -21.75 -23.18
CA ALA A 49 17.13 -23.09 -23.34
C ALA A 49 15.60 -23.05 -23.45
N HIS A 50 15.04 -23.87 -24.33
CA HIS A 50 13.62 -24.19 -24.35
C HIS A 50 13.36 -25.24 -23.26
N LEU A 51 12.60 -24.87 -22.26
CA LEU A 51 12.25 -25.66 -21.07
C LEU A 51 10.73 -25.66 -20.85
N ARG A 52 9.94 -25.43 -21.90
CA ARG A 52 8.49 -25.33 -21.80
C ARG A 52 7.94 -26.62 -21.25
N LYS A 53 7.06 -26.54 -20.25
CA LYS A 53 6.45 -27.72 -19.59
C LYS A 53 7.46 -28.71 -19.00
N ALA A 54 8.74 -28.32 -18.86
CA ALA A 54 9.74 -29.16 -18.23
C ALA A 54 9.35 -29.42 -16.77
N LYS A 55 9.65 -30.63 -16.29
CA LYS A 55 9.37 -31.04 -14.91
C LYS A 55 10.66 -30.91 -14.11
N LEU A 56 10.81 -29.81 -13.39
CA LEU A 56 11.98 -29.43 -12.59
C LEU A 56 11.65 -29.42 -11.09
N GLU A 57 10.57 -30.09 -10.68
CA GLU A 57 10.12 -30.14 -9.29
C GLU A 57 11.25 -30.64 -8.37
N GLY A 58 11.57 -29.87 -7.33
CA GLY A 58 12.64 -30.16 -6.39
C GLY A 58 14.07 -30.17 -6.98
N ALA A 59 14.27 -29.75 -8.23
CA ALA A 59 15.58 -29.70 -8.85
C ALA A 59 16.48 -28.65 -8.18
N SER A 60 17.79 -28.90 -8.17
CA SER A 60 18.79 -27.96 -7.65
C SER A 60 19.44 -27.23 -8.83
N LEU A 61 19.14 -25.94 -8.98
CA LEU A 61 19.63 -25.03 -10.02
C LEU A 61 20.31 -23.79 -9.40
N ASN A 62 20.92 -23.94 -8.22
CA ASN A 62 21.63 -22.84 -7.57
C ASN A 62 22.76 -22.35 -8.49
N HIS A 63 22.90 -21.04 -8.63
CA HIS A 63 23.86 -20.38 -9.53
C HIS A 63 23.74 -20.78 -11.01
N ALA A 64 22.65 -21.43 -11.42
CA ALA A 64 22.44 -21.76 -12.83
C ALA A 64 22.19 -20.49 -13.64
N ASN A 65 22.64 -20.50 -14.89
CA ASN A 65 22.34 -19.44 -15.85
C ASN A 65 21.13 -19.86 -16.68
N LEU A 66 19.98 -19.25 -16.44
CA LEU A 66 18.71 -19.41 -17.17
C LEU A 66 18.37 -18.11 -17.93
N TRP A 67 19.35 -17.24 -18.19
CA TRP A 67 19.13 -15.98 -18.88
C TRP A 67 18.42 -16.20 -20.22
N GLY A 68 17.31 -15.48 -20.42
CA GLY A 68 16.49 -15.56 -21.64
C GLY A 68 15.91 -16.95 -21.94
N ALA A 69 15.88 -17.88 -20.98
CA ALA A 69 15.30 -19.21 -21.17
C ALA A 69 13.77 -19.16 -21.27
N ASP A 70 13.18 -20.11 -22.00
CA ASP A 70 11.74 -20.25 -22.12
C ASP A 70 11.24 -21.35 -21.17
N LEU A 71 10.72 -20.94 -20.02
CA LEU A 71 10.22 -21.78 -18.93
C LEU A 71 8.69 -21.80 -18.86
N ARG A 72 8.00 -21.39 -19.93
CA ARG A 72 6.53 -21.31 -19.93
C ARG A 72 5.91 -22.64 -19.54
N GLU A 73 4.94 -22.59 -18.63
CA GLU A 73 4.21 -23.75 -18.11
C GLU A 73 5.12 -24.81 -17.44
N ALA A 74 6.40 -24.51 -17.17
CA ALA A 74 7.30 -25.44 -16.49
C ALA A 74 6.90 -25.61 -15.01
N ASN A 75 7.16 -26.79 -14.45
CA ASN A 75 6.98 -27.04 -13.03
C ASN A 75 8.31 -26.97 -12.31
N LEU A 76 8.56 -25.87 -11.59
CA LEU A 76 9.73 -25.65 -10.73
C LEU A 76 9.35 -25.71 -9.24
N SER A 77 8.19 -26.25 -8.87
CA SER A 77 7.77 -26.30 -7.46
C SER A 77 8.86 -26.91 -6.58
N ALA A 78 9.13 -26.28 -5.44
CA ALA A 78 10.17 -26.63 -4.48
C ALA A 78 11.61 -26.71 -5.05
N ALA A 79 11.87 -26.18 -6.26
CA ALA A 79 13.22 -26.11 -6.81
C ALA A 79 14.09 -25.11 -6.04
N LYS A 80 15.40 -25.29 -6.13
CA LYS A 80 16.39 -24.39 -5.54
C LYS A 80 17.07 -23.60 -6.65
N LEU A 81 16.89 -22.29 -6.66
CA LEU A 81 17.37 -21.35 -7.67
C LEU A 81 18.12 -20.18 -7.03
N ARG A 82 18.76 -20.41 -5.87
CA ARG A 82 19.50 -19.37 -5.17
C ARG A 82 20.60 -18.81 -6.06
N GLU A 83 20.71 -17.49 -6.10
CA GLU A 83 21.75 -16.77 -6.86
C GLU A 83 21.80 -17.17 -8.35
N SER A 84 20.69 -17.67 -8.91
CA SER A 84 20.61 -17.99 -10.34
C SER A 84 20.24 -16.77 -11.18
N THR A 85 20.58 -16.80 -12.46
CA THR A 85 20.23 -15.72 -13.41
C THR A 85 19.03 -16.16 -14.24
N LEU A 86 17.88 -15.52 -14.05
CA LEU A 86 16.65 -15.69 -14.84
C LEU A 86 16.26 -14.40 -15.58
N SER A 87 17.17 -13.44 -15.70
CA SER A 87 16.85 -12.18 -16.36
C SER A 87 16.39 -12.42 -17.79
N GLU A 88 15.40 -11.66 -18.24
CA GLU A 88 14.71 -11.81 -19.53
C GLU A 88 14.06 -13.19 -19.78
N ALA A 89 14.07 -14.13 -18.84
CA ALA A 89 13.44 -15.43 -19.01
C ALA A 89 11.91 -15.30 -19.09
N ASP A 90 11.29 -16.21 -19.84
CA ASP A 90 9.84 -16.30 -19.97
C ASP A 90 9.31 -17.41 -19.07
N LEU A 91 8.80 -17.05 -17.90
CA LEU A 91 8.25 -17.97 -16.92
C LEU A 91 6.71 -17.98 -16.92
N ARG A 92 6.04 -17.38 -17.91
CA ARG A 92 4.57 -17.27 -17.88
C ARG A 92 3.88 -18.60 -17.63
N GLU A 93 2.90 -18.60 -16.73
CA GLU A 93 2.13 -19.79 -16.31
C GLU A 93 2.99 -20.91 -15.66
N ALA A 94 4.26 -20.66 -15.34
CA ALA A 94 5.08 -21.62 -14.63
C ALA A 94 4.64 -21.75 -13.16
N LYS A 95 4.92 -22.93 -12.59
CA LYS A 95 4.71 -23.22 -11.17
C LYS A 95 6.03 -23.07 -10.43
N LEU A 96 6.08 -22.13 -9.51
CA LEU A 96 7.22 -21.82 -8.64
C LEU A 96 6.82 -21.87 -7.15
N GLU A 97 5.74 -22.57 -6.81
CA GLU A 97 5.32 -22.77 -5.43
C GLU A 97 6.46 -23.35 -4.58
N ASP A 98 6.68 -22.79 -3.38
CA ASP A 98 7.75 -23.19 -2.45
C ASP A 98 9.19 -23.12 -3.00
N THR A 99 9.42 -22.44 -4.13
CA THR A 99 10.75 -22.32 -4.76
C THR A 99 11.67 -21.39 -3.96
N ASP A 100 12.96 -21.72 -3.86
CA ASP A 100 13.98 -20.83 -3.28
C ASP A 100 14.70 -20.04 -4.38
N LEU A 101 14.26 -18.80 -4.62
CA LEU A 101 14.81 -17.79 -5.54
C LEU A 101 15.59 -16.69 -4.80
N ASN A 102 16.02 -16.94 -3.56
CA ASN A 102 16.77 -15.92 -2.82
C ASN A 102 18.01 -15.47 -3.60
N TYR A 103 18.24 -14.15 -3.66
CA TYR A 103 19.32 -13.52 -4.41
C TYR A 103 19.33 -13.80 -5.92
N ALA A 104 18.27 -14.39 -6.47
CA ALA A 104 18.17 -14.62 -7.91
C ALA A 104 17.99 -13.30 -8.65
N ASP A 105 18.51 -13.25 -9.87
CA ASP A 105 18.30 -12.14 -10.78
C ASP A 105 17.15 -12.47 -11.73
N LEU A 106 16.02 -11.77 -11.60
CA LEU A 106 14.84 -11.87 -12.46
C LEU A 106 14.55 -10.55 -13.20
N HIS A 107 15.54 -9.65 -13.34
CA HIS A 107 15.30 -8.38 -14.01
C HIS A 107 14.77 -8.59 -15.43
N HIS A 108 13.75 -7.83 -15.84
CA HIS A 108 13.06 -7.98 -17.13
C HIS A 108 12.42 -9.35 -17.42
N ALA A 109 12.36 -10.28 -16.46
CA ALA A 109 11.69 -11.56 -16.66
C ALA A 109 10.18 -11.38 -16.85
N LYS A 110 9.54 -12.34 -17.52
CA LYS A 110 8.08 -12.40 -17.69
C LYS A 110 7.50 -13.46 -16.77
N LEU A 111 6.83 -13.02 -15.71
CA LEU A 111 6.21 -13.86 -14.69
C LEU A 111 4.70 -13.60 -14.58
N SER A 112 4.05 -13.17 -15.67
CA SER A 112 2.59 -13.02 -15.65
C SER A 112 1.94 -14.39 -15.45
N GLU A 113 0.91 -14.44 -14.60
CA GLU A 113 0.14 -15.66 -14.29
C GLU A 113 0.97 -16.80 -13.65
N THR A 114 2.15 -16.50 -13.10
CA THR A 114 2.95 -17.52 -12.39
C THR A 114 2.45 -17.76 -10.98
N ASP A 115 2.55 -19.00 -10.53
CA ASP A 115 2.32 -19.36 -9.13
C ASP A 115 3.64 -19.32 -8.34
N LEU A 116 3.86 -18.27 -7.58
CA LEU A 116 4.97 -18.05 -6.65
C LEU A 116 4.52 -18.21 -5.19
N SER A 117 3.42 -18.91 -4.93
CA SER A 117 2.90 -19.10 -3.57
C SER A 117 3.99 -19.67 -2.66
N ARG A 118 4.23 -19.03 -1.51
CA ARG A 118 5.26 -19.42 -0.52
C ARG A 118 6.69 -19.50 -1.06
N ALA A 119 6.96 -18.97 -2.25
CA ALA A 119 8.31 -18.86 -2.76
C ALA A 119 9.14 -17.90 -1.91
N LYS A 120 10.45 -18.13 -1.86
CA LYS A 120 11.41 -17.25 -1.19
C LYS A 120 12.16 -16.46 -2.24
N LEU A 121 12.04 -15.15 -2.22
CA LEU A 121 12.69 -14.20 -3.12
C LEU A 121 13.40 -13.10 -2.31
N ASP A 122 13.88 -13.41 -1.11
CA ASP A 122 14.64 -12.47 -0.30
C ASP A 122 15.82 -11.95 -1.11
N LYS A 123 15.93 -10.61 -1.19
CA LYS A 123 17.01 -9.91 -1.91
C LYS A 123 17.10 -10.26 -3.40
N ALA A 124 16.07 -10.85 -3.99
CA ALA A 124 16.01 -11.06 -5.42
C ALA A 124 15.84 -9.73 -6.17
N ASP A 125 16.33 -9.69 -7.41
CA ASP A 125 16.13 -8.57 -8.31
C ASP A 125 14.96 -8.83 -9.25
N LEU A 126 13.85 -8.11 -9.07
CA LEU A 126 12.65 -8.17 -9.90
C LEU A 126 12.36 -6.81 -10.56
N ARG A 127 13.38 -5.98 -10.76
CA ARG A 127 13.20 -4.69 -11.43
C ARG A 127 12.71 -4.90 -12.86
N ASP A 128 11.74 -4.06 -13.24
CA ASP A 128 11.15 -4.06 -14.59
C ASP A 128 10.54 -5.41 -15.01
N THR A 129 10.18 -6.25 -14.05
CA THR A 129 9.54 -7.56 -14.26
C THR A 129 8.02 -7.42 -14.45
N ASP A 130 7.43 -8.27 -15.27
CA ASP A 130 5.97 -8.39 -15.42
C ASP A 130 5.43 -9.51 -14.53
N LEU A 131 4.73 -9.16 -13.45
CA LEU A 131 4.09 -10.06 -12.48
C LEU A 131 2.55 -9.91 -12.49
N ARG A 132 1.97 -9.40 -13.58
CA ARG A 132 0.51 -9.26 -13.67
C ARG A 132 -0.17 -10.61 -13.46
N HIS A 133 -1.22 -10.61 -12.64
CA HIS A 133 -1.98 -11.82 -12.31
C HIS A 133 -1.18 -12.95 -11.65
N ALA A 134 0.07 -12.72 -11.26
CA ALA A 134 0.85 -13.71 -10.53
C ALA A 134 0.25 -13.94 -9.13
N THR A 135 0.42 -15.15 -8.60
CA THR A 135 0.05 -15.49 -7.23
C THR A 135 1.32 -15.54 -6.38
N LEU A 136 1.43 -14.64 -5.41
CA LEU A 136 2.54 -14.50 -4.46
C LEU A 136 2.05 -14.69 -3.00
N THR A 137 0.92 -15.38 -2.80
CA THR A 137 0.36 -15.62 -1.47
C THR A 137 1.41 -16.22 -0.55
N LYS A 138 1.67 -15.56 0.59
CA LYS A 138 2.67 -15.98 1.59
C LYS A 138 4.10 -16.09 1.07
N ALA A 139 4.41 -15.52 -0.10
CA ALA A 139 5.77 -15.42 -0.57
C ALA A 139 6.58 -14.49 0.34
N VAL A 140 7.88 -14.70 0.40
CA VAL A 140 8.82 -13.88 1.18
C VAL A 140 9.70 -13.12 0.19
N LEU A 141 9.65 -11.79 0.24
CA LEU A 141 10.35 -10.87 -0.65
C LEU A 141 11.07 -9.78 0.17
N SER A 142 11.52 -10.11 1.38
CA SER A 142 12.17 -9.15 2.26
C SER A 142 13.43 -8.60 1.58
N GLU A 143 13.60 -7.27 1.64
CA GLU A 143 14.70 -6.55 0.98
C GLU A 143 14.80 -6.73 -0.56
N ALA A 144 13.79 -7.28 -1.23
CA ALA A 144 13.82 -7.47 -2.69
C ALA A 144 13.74 -6.15 -3.48
N LEU A 145 14.28 -6.16 -4.70
CA LEU A 145 14.24 -5.01 -5.61
C LEU A 145 13.08 -5.16 -6.59
N LEU A 146 12.04 -4.35 -6.47
CA LEU A 146 10.81 -4.42 -7.26
C LEU A 146 10.45 -3.06 -7.89
N SER A 147 11.44 -2.22 -8.14
CA SER A 147 11.19 -0.90 -8.73
C SER A 147 10.76 -1.08 -10.18
N TYR A 148 9.76 -0.31 -10.60
CA TYR A 148 9.13 -0.40 -11.93
C TYR A 148 8.43 -1.72 -12.26
N THR A 149 8.33 -2.66 -11.32
CA THR A 149 7.65 -3.94 -11.52
C THR A 149 6.15 -3.73 -11.73
N ASN A 150 5.56 -4.55 -12.61
CA ASN A 150 4.13 -4.57 -12.82
C ASN A 150 3.47 -5.71 -12.04
N LEU A 151 2.85 -5.38 -10.91
CA LEU A 151 2.11 -6.27 -10.02
C LEU A 151 0.59 -6.08 -10.13
N SER A 152 0.10 -5.43 -11.20
CA SER A 152 -1.33 -5.13 -11.30
C SER A 152 -2.14 -6.43 -11.32
N GLN A 153 -3.20 -6.49 -10.52
CA GLN A 153 -4.06 -7.67 -10.36
C GLN A 153 -3.35 -8.93 -9.83
N ALA A 154 -2.13 -8.81 -9.28
CA ALA A 154 -1.47 -9.92 -8.60
C ALA A 154 -2.13 -10.21 -7.24
N THR A 155 -2.05 -11.47 -6.81
CA THR A 155 -2.48 -11.89 -5.47
C THR A 155 -1.28 -11.95 -4.55
N LEU A 156 -1.19 -11.03 -3.59
CA LEU A 156 -0.09 -10.83 -2.64
C LEU A 156 -0.58 -10.94 -1.18
N SER A 157 -1.68 -11.64 -0.93
CA SER A 157 -2.22 -11.78 0.44
C SER A 157 -1.20 -12.47 1.35
N GLU A 158 -1.00 -11.92 2.55
CA GLU A 158 -0.03 -12.39 3.54
C GLU A 158 1.42 -12.43 3.04
N VAL A 159 1.77 -11.67 1.99
CA VAL A 159 3.15 -11.57 1.51
C VAL A 159 4.03 -10.82 2.53
N LEU A 160 5.29 -11.20 2.63
CA LEU A 160 6.29 -10.47 3.40
C LEU A 160 7.15 -9.64 2.45
N LEU A 161 7.04 -8.31 2.51
CA LEU A 161 7.75 -7.36 1.67
C LEU A 161 8.58 -6.38 2.51
N ASP A 162 8.83 -6.65 3.79
CA ASP A 162 9.53 -5.72 4.67
C ASP A 162 10.87 -5.27 4.06
N TYR A 163 11.11 -3.95 4.11
CA TYR A 163 12.27 -3.28 3.51
C TYR A 163 12.42 -3.37 1.97
N ALA A 164 11.49 -3.99 1.25
CA ALA A 164 11.55 -4.09 -0.21
C ALA A 164 11.45 -2.73 -0.92
N LYS A 165 11.93 -2.67 -2.17
CA LYS A 165 11.98 -1.46 -3.00
C LYS A 165 10.98 -1.52 -4.14
N LEU A 166 9.77 -1.01 -3.92
CA LEU A 166 8.65 -0.94 -4.88
C LEU A 166 8.45 0.46 -5.48
N SER A 167 9.51 1.28 -5.53
CA SER A 167 9.39 2.63 -6.08
C SER A 167 8.89 2.56 -7.53
N ARG A 168 7.84 3.35 -7.84
CA ARG A 168 7.17 3.37 -9.17
C ARG A 168 6.58 2.03 -9.64
N ALA A 169 6.41 1.04 -8.76
CA ALA A 169 5.73 -0.18 -9.10
C ALA A 169 4.23 0.06 -9.36
N ASN A 170 3.64 -0.77 -10.23
CA ASN A 170 2.19 -0.77 -10.45
C ASN A 170 1.56 -1.91 -9.65
N LEU A 171 0.87 -1.59 -8.55
CA LEU A 171 0.09 -2.50 -7.72
C LEU A 171 -1.42 -2.27 -7.87
N SER A 172 -1.87 -1.62 -8.95
CA SER A 172 -3.29 -1.36 -9.15
C SER A 172 -4.09 -2.66 -9.15
N LEU A 173 -5.22 -2.68 -8.45
CA LEU A 173 -6.10 -3.85 -8.28
C LEU A 173 -5.42 -5.08 -7.63
N ALA A 174 -4.22 -4.95 -7.04
CA ALA A 174 -3.56 -6.05 -6.35
C ALA A 174 -4.27 -6.40 -5.03
N ASP A 175 -4.24 -7.67 -4.66
CA ASP A 175 -4.70 -8.13 -3.34
C ASP A 175 -3.50 -8.20 -2.38
N LEU A 176 -3.38 -7.26 -1.46
CA LEU A 176 -2.32 -7.12 -0.46
C LEU A 176 -2.85 -7.34 0.96
N ARG A 177 -3.97 -8.06 1.12
CA ARG A 177 -4.59 -8.26 2.43
C ARG A 177 -3.62 -8.92 3.39
N ASN A 178 -3.50 -8.36 4.60
CA ASN A 178 -2.59 -8.83 5.65
C ASN A 178 -1.11 -8.92 5.23
N ALA A 179 -0.69 -8.21 4.19
CA ALA A 179 0.71 -8.14 3.79
C ALA A 179 1.54 -7.39 4.84
N ASP A 180 2.78 -7.81 5.04
CA ASP A 180 3.78 -7.01 5.74
C ASP A 180 4.50 -6.11 4.74
N LEU A 181 4.15 -4.82 4.74
CA LEU A 181 4.73 -3.77 3.93
C LEU A 181 5.53 -2.79 4.80
N SER A 182 5.93 -3.19 6.01
CA SER A 182 6.67 -2.30 6.90
C SER A 182 8.00 -1.88 6.29
N TYR A 183 8.36 -0.60 6.45
CA TYR A 183 9.60 -0.01 5.89
C TYR A 183 9.77 -0.10 4.36
N VAL A 184 8.74 -0.50 3.62
CA VAL A 184 8.78 -0.58 2.15
C VAL A 184 8.93 0.81 1.54
N ASP A 185 9.73 0.90 0.47
CA ASP A 185 9.72 2.07 -0.40
C ASP A 185 8.70 1.90 -1.54
N MET A 186 7.56 2.58 -1.47
CA MET A 186 6.51 2.65 -2.48
C MET A 186 6.35 4.07 -3.04
N ASN A 187 7.41 4.88 -3.02
CA ASN A 187 7.33 6.24 -3.54
C ASN A 187 6.91 6.24 -5.02
N ASN A 188 5.89 7.04 -5.35
CA ASN A 188 5.29 7.11 -6.70
C ASN A 188 4.68 5.80 -7.22
N ALA A 189 4.41 4.82 -6.36
CA ALA A 189 3.71 3.60 -6.75
C ALA A 189 2.22 3.86 -7.03
N ASP A 190 1.64 3.05 -7.92
CA ASP A 190 0.19 3.04 -8.16
C ASP A 190 -0.45 1.89 -7.37
N LEU A 191 -1.20 2.22 -6.32
CA LEU A 191 -2.01 1.29 -5.52
C LEU A 191 -3.52 1.52 -5.75
N SER A 192 -3.90 2.13 -6.87
CA SER A 192 -5.29 2.44 -7.16
C SER A 192 -6.13 1.16 -7.12
N ARG A 193 -7.19 1.17 -6.31
CA ARG A 193 -8.13 0.05 -6.14
C ARG A 193 -7.50 -1.24 -5.60
N ALA A 194 -6.28 -1.17 -5.04
CA ALA A 194 -5.68 -2.31 -4.36
C ALA A 194 -6.40 -2.62 -3.04
N ASP A 195 -6.38 -3.88 -2.62
CA ASP A 195 -6.93 -4.33 -1.34
C ASP A 195 -5.81 -4.51 -0.31
N LEU A 196 -5.60 -3.52 0.55
CA LEU A 196 -4.62 -3.52 1.63
C LEU A 196 -5.27 -3.75 3.01
N SER A 197 -6.44 -4.39 3.05
CA SER A 197 -7.16 -4.58 4.32
C SER A 197 -6.30 -5.40 5.30
N GLY A 198 -6.13 -4.90 6.53
CA GLY A 198 -5.30 -5.51 7.57
C GLY A 198 -3.78 -5.51 7.29
N ALA A 199 -3.31 -4.85 6.23
CA ALA A 199 -1.89 -4.79 5.91
C ALA A 199 -1.11 -3.92 6.92
N ASN A 200 0.14 -4.30 7.18
CA ASN A 200 1.06 -3.49 7.97
C ASN A 200 1.87 -2.57 7.04
N LEU A 201 1.56 -1.27 7.02
CA LEU A 201 2.29 -0.24 6.28
C LEU A 201 3.13 0.66 7.20
N SER A 202 3.35 0.26 8.46
CA SER A 202 4.07 1.08 9.42
C SER A 202 5.45 1.46 8.87
N LYS A 203 5.72 2.77 8.88
CA LYS A 203 6.96 3.38 8.35
C LYS A 203 7.28 3.12 6.87
N ALA A 204 6.34 2.67 6.07
CA ALA A 204 6.51 2.64 4.61
C ALA A 204 6.61 4.06 4.05
N ALA A 205 7.35 4.22 2.94
CA ALA A 205 7.46 5.47 2.21
C ALA A 205 6.49 5.49 1.03
N LEU A 206 5.49 6.37 1.05
CA LEU A 206 4.42 6.46 0.03
C LEU A 206 4.31 7.87 -0.56
N ASN A 207 5.42 8.62 -0.62
CA ASN A 207 5.41 9.98 -1.18
C ASN A 207 4.92 9.94 -2.62
N ASN A 208 3.90 10.76 -2.92
CA ASN A 208 3.23 10.83 -4.23
C ASN A 208 2.61 9.49 -4.71
N ALA A 209 2.35 8.52 -3.82
CA ALA A 209 1.66 7.30 -4.20
C ALA A 209 0.18 7.58 -4.53
N CYS A 210 -0.37 6.78 -5.43
CA CYS A 210 -1.79 6.84 -5.82
C CYS A 210 -2.55 5.72 -5.11
N LEU A 211 -3.43 6.06 -4.16
CA LEU A 211 -4.28 5.12 -3.42
C LEU A 211 -5.77 5.40 -3.69
N ILE A 212 -6.10 5.88 -4.88
CA ILE A 212 -7.49 6.17 -5.26
C ILE A 212 -8.32 4.90 -5.14
N GLN A 213 -9.42 4.96 -4.39
CA GLN A 213 -10.31 3.80 -4.18
C GLN A 213 -9.63 2.56 -3.58
N ALA A 214 -8.44 2.70 -2.98
CA ALA A 214 -7.80 1.60 -2.27
C ALA A 214 -8.60 1.23 -1.01
N LYS A 215 -8.59 -0.05 -0.66
CA LYS A 215 -9.13 -0.54 0.61
C LYS A 215 -8.00 -0.66 1.60
N LEU A 216 -8.12 -0.01 2.74
CA LEU A 216 -7.15 0.10 3.83
C LEU A 216 -7.86 -0.13 5.17
N GLN A 217 -8.96 -0.89 5.18
CA GLN A 217 -9.68 -1.21 6.41
C GLN A 217 -8.74 -1.93 7.37
N GLU A 218 -8.72 -1.50 8.64
CA GLU A 218 -7.90 -2.12 9.70
C GLU A 218 -6.38 -2.14 9.40
N ALA A 219 -5.91 -1.39 8.40
CA ALA A 219 -4.49 -1.32 8.08
C ALA A 219 -3.71 -0.52 9.14
N ASP A 220 -2.48 -0.94 9.42
CA ASP A 220 -1.54 -0.19 10.27
C ASP A 220 -0.76 0.81 9.42
N LEU A 221 -1.10 2.08 9.55
CA LEU A 221 -0.47 3.24 8.91
C LEU A 221 0.17 4.15 9.99
N SER A 222 0.53 3.61 11.16
CA SER A 222 1.07 4.39 12.27
C SER A 222 2.37 5.11 11.89
N GLY A 223 2.42 6.42 12.16
CA GLY A 223 3.58 7.26 11.88
C GLY A 223 4.00 7.36 10.41
N ILE A 224 3.15 6.94 9.47
CA ILE A 224 3.48 6.92 8.04
C ILE A 224 3.56 8.34 7.44
N ASP A 225 4.36 8.52 6.39
CA ASP A 225 4.34 9.75 5.60
C ASP A 225 3.56 9.54 4.29
N LEU A 226 2.36 10.11 4.25
CA LEU A 226 1.42 10.18 3.13
C LEU A 226 1.30 11.61 2.59
N SER A 227 2.31 12.46 2.81
CA SER A 227 2.32 13.81 2.27
C SER A 227 2.11 13.79 0.76
N TYR A 228 1.22 14.65 0.28
CA TYR A 228 0.83 14.75 -1.14
C TYR A 228 0.18 13.50 -1.77
N ALA A 229 -0.05 12.42 -1.02
CA ALA A 229 -0.67 11.22 -1.55
C ALA A 229 -2.14 11.47 -1.98
N ASN A 230 -2.61 10.67 -2.93
CA ASN A 230 -3.99 10.72 -3.38
C ASN A 230 -4.78 9.50 -2.90
N LEU A 231 -5.59 9.68 -1.86
CA LEU A 231 -6.47 8.69 -1.26
C LEU A 231 -7.97 9.02 -1.50
N ASN A 232 -8.29 9.72 -2.59
CA ASN A 232 -9.69 10.03 -2.90
C ASN A 232 -10.53 8.74 -2.99
N ASN A 233 -11.68 8.74 -2.30
CA ASN A 233 -12.58 7.59 -2.19
C ASN A 233 -11.96 6.32 -1.61
N ALA A 234 -10.79 6.40 -0.95
CA ALA A 234 -10.21 5.26 -0.25
C ALA A 234 -11.06 4.90 0.98
N ASP A 235 -11.06 3.63 1.35
CA ASP A 235 -11.73 3.14 2.56
C ASP A 235 -10.67 2.82 3.63
N LEU A 236 -10.54 3.69 4.63
CA LEU A 236 -9.65 3.64 5.79
C LEU A 236 -10.45 3.37 7.09
N ASN A 237 -11.63 2.74 7.00
CA ASN A 237 -12.44 2.47 8.19
C ASN A 237 -11.64 1.61 9.19
N ASN A 238 -11.66 2.00 10.47
CA ASN A 238 -10.89 1.37 11.56
C ASN A 238 -9.36 1.33 11.36
N ALA A 239 -8.80 2.09 10.42
CA ALA A 239 -7.35 2.13 10.20
C ALA A 239 -6.62 2.83 11.36
N GLU A 240 -5.37 2.42 11.60
CA GLU A 240 -4.47 3.02 12.58
C GLU A 240 -3.56 4.04 11.90
N LEU A 241 -3.77 5.32 12.17
CA LEU A 241 -3.06 6.47 11.56
C LEU A 241 -2.46 7.39 12.64
N SER A 242 -2.27 6.91 13.88
CA SER A 242 -1.70 7.76 14.93
C SER A 242 -0.32 8.27 14.53
N GLY A 243 -0.12 9.58 14.70
CA GLY A 243 1.10 10.28 14.31
C GLY A 243 1.42 10.31 12.81
N ALA A 244 0.51 9.84 11.94
CA ALA A 244 0.72 9.87 10.49
C ALA A 244 0.81 11.31 9.96
N VAL A 245 1.62 11.51 8.90
CA VAL A 245 1.76 12.78 8.19
C VAL A 245 0.97 12.70 6.89
N LEU A 246 -0.14 13.43 6.81
CA LEU A 246 -1.03 13.50 5.64
C LEU A 246 -1.07 14.92 5.06
N SER A 247 -0.06 15.74 5.32
CA SER A 247 -0.09 17.13 4.90
C SER A 247 -0.26 17.24 3.38
N ARG A 248 -1.21 18.06 2.95
CA ARG A 248 -1.56 18.28 1.53
C ARG A 248 -2.03 17.03 0.78
N ALA A 249 -2.32 15.93 1.48
CA ALA A 249 -2.94 14.75 0.87
C ALA A 249 -4.37 15.07 0.38
N LYS A 250 -4.85 14.24 -0.56
CA LYS A 250 -6.23 14.30 -1.06
C LYS A 250 -6.99 13.11 -0.51
N LEU A 251 -8.04 13.36 0.27
CA LEU A 251 -8.95 12.39 0.88
C LEU A 251 -10.41 12.76 0.61
N ILE A 252 -10.70 13.28 -0.59
CA ILE A 252 -12.06 13.67 -0.98
C ILE A 252 -12.93 12.41 -0.96
N SER A 253 -14.05 12.48 -0.23
CA SER A 253 -15.00 11.37 -0.07
C SER A 253 -14.38 10.06 0.43
N ALA A 254 -13.24 10.13 1.14
CA ALA A 254 -12.66 8.96 1.79
C ALA A 254 -13.50 8.53 3.00
N GLN A 255 -13.50 7.22 3.29
CA GLN A 255 -14.14 6.66 4.47
C GLN A 255 -13.07 6.47 5.55
N LEU A 256 -13.24 7.08 6.71
CA LEU A 256 -12.33 7.06 7.87
C LEU A 256 -13.11 6.80 9.16
N LYS A 257 -14.26 6.13 9.07
CA LYS A 257 -15.11 5.87 10.23
C LYS A 257 -14.33 5.05 11.25
N MET A 258 -14.37 5.49 12.51
CA MET A 258 -13.66 4.84 13.63
C MET A 258 -12.13 4.73 13.43
N ALA A 259 -11.52 5.46 12.50
CA ALA A 259 -10.07 5.48 12.33
C ALA A 259 -9.38 6.19 13.50
N ASN A 260 -8.18 5.73 13.87
CA ASN A 260 -7.35 6.39 14.87
C ASN A 260 -6.38 7.37 14.20
N LEU A 261 -6.57 8.66 14.38
CA LEU A 261 -5.79 9.76 13.79
C LEU A 261 -5.15 10.62 14.88
N ILE A 262 -4.93 10.08 16.08
CA ILE A 262 -4.38 10.81 17.21
C ILE A 262 -3.04 11.43 16.83
N ALA A 263 -2.88 12.72 17.08
CA ALA A 263 -1.68 13.50 16.76
C ALA A 263 -1.22 13.48 15.28
N ALA A 264 -2.08 13.06 14.34
CA ALA A 264 -1.77 13.08 12.92
C ALA A 264 -1.65 14.52 12.37
N ASP A 265 -0.82 14.71 11.34
CA ASP A 265 -0.67 15.98 10.63
C ASP A 265 -1.50 16.00 9.34
N LEU A 266 -2.70 16.58 9.41
CA LEU A 266 -3.64 16.79 8.30
C LEU A 266 -3.63 18.25 7.83
N SER A 267 -2.53 18.97 8.03
CA SER A 267 -2.45 20.38 7.62
C SER A 267 -2.56 20.50 6.10
N TYR A 268 -3.42 21.41 5.62
CA TYR A 268 -3.71 21.62 4.19
C TYR A 268 -4.33 20.43 3.44
N THR A 269 -4.78 19.41 4.16
CA THR A 269 -5.39 18.21 3.57
C THR A 269 -6.78 18.50 3.03
N ASN A 270 -7.18 17.85 1.94
CA ASN A 270 -8.53 17.94 1.40
C ASN A 270 -9.36 16.72 1.79
N LEU A 271 -10.25 16.89 2.77
CA LEU A 271 -11.20 15.93 3.33
C LEU A 271 -12.67 16.30 2.98
N SER A 272 -12.90 17.10 1.93
CA SER A 272 -14.26 17.49 1.52
C SER A 272 -15.13 16.24 1.31
N GLY A 273 -16.28 16.19 1.98
CA GLY A 273 -17.23 15.08 1.92
C GLY A 273 -16.72 13.74 2.48
N ALA A 274 -15.60 13.71 3.21
CA ALA A 274 -15.11 12.49 3.84
C ALA A 274 -16.00 12.06 5.02
N ASP A 275 -16.05 10.76 5.31
CA ASP A 275 -16.74 10.22 6.48
C ASP A 275 -15.74 9.90 7.61
N LEU A 276 -15.68 10.77 8.62
CA LEU A 276 -14.84 10.62 9.80
C LEU A 276 -15.66 10.23 11.05
N GLY A 277 -16.89 9.72 10.89
CA GLY A 277 -17.76 9.41 12.03
C GLY A 277 -17.06 8.54 13.08
N LYS A 278 -17.11 8.96 14.34
CA LYS A 278 -16.48 8.28 15.50
C LYS A 278 -14.95 8.13 15.41
N ALA A 279 -14.27 8.78 14.47
CA ALA A 279 -12.81 8.78 14.40
C ALA A 279 -12.20 9.51 15.60
N ASP A 280 -10.94 9.17 15.91
CA ASP A 280 -10.17 9.84 16.97
C ASP A 280 -9.11 10.75 16.37
N LEU A 281 -9.40 12.05 16.27
CA LEU A 281 -8.50 13.11 15.84
C LEU A 281 -7.97 13.94 17.03
N SER A 282 -7.92 13.35 18.24
CA SER A 282 -7.39 14.05 19.41
C SER A 282 -5.96 14.54 19.15
N GLU A 283 -5.69 15.81 19.45
CA GLU A 283 -4.38 16.46 19.25
C GLU A 283 -3.88 16.52 17.79
N ALA A 284 -4.72 16.16 16.80
CA ALA A 284 -4.36 16.23 15.39
C ALA A 284 -4.19 17.69 14.90
N LYS A 285 -3.30 17.87 13.92
CA LYS A 285 -3.12 19.16 13.23
C LYS A 285 -3.99 19.20 11.99
N LEU A 286 -4.94 20.12 11.93
CA LEU A 286 -5.87 20.33 10.81
C LEU A 286 -5.82 21.77 10.30
N THR A 287 -4.66 22.42 10.43
CA THR A 287 -4.52 23.84 10.05
C THR A 287 -4.75 24.00 8.55
N MET A 288 -5.69 24.87 8.18
CA MET A 288 -6.14 25.09 6.80
C MET A 288 -6.59 23.81 6.06
N ALA A 289 -7.04 22.78 6.79
CA ALA A 289 -7.66 21.60 6.20
C ALA A 289 -9.03 21.95 5.60
N ARG A 290 -9.42 21.26 4.53
CA ARG A 290 -10.75 21.40 3.90
C ARG A 290 -11.61 20.21 4.29
N LEU A 291 -12.65 20.44 5.07
CA LEU A 291 -13.60 19.46 5.61
C LEU A 291 -15.05 19.84 5.23
N SER A 292 -15.23 20.64 4.18
CA SER A 292 -16.55 21.07 3.73
C SER A 292 -17.48 19.87 3.48
N GLY A 293 -18.65 19.83 4.12
CA GLY A 293 -19.61 18.73 4.00
C GLY A 293 -19.14 17.38 4.54
N ALA A 294 -18.06 17.34 5.33
CA ALA A 294 -17.59 16.09 5.93
C ALA A 294 -18.54 15.60 7.04
N ASN A 295 -18.69 14.28 7.17
CA ASN A 295 -19.38 13.66 8.30
C ASN A 295 -18.39 13.52 9.46
N LEU A 296 -18.61 14.25 10.54
CA LEU A 296 -17.79 14.26 11.76
C LEU A 296 -18.61 13.89 13.01
N ARG A 297 -19.72 13.16 12.83
CA ARG A 297 -20.59 12.74 13.94
C ARG A 297 -19.83 11.95 14.99
N GLU A 298 -20.02 12.30 16.27
CA GLU A 298 -19.37 11.64 17.41
C GLU A 298 -17.83 11.58 17.33
N THR A 299 -17.20 12.42 16.50
CA THR A 299 -15.74 12.44 16.32
C THR A 299 -15.05 13.04 17.54
N LYS A 300 -13.91 12.49 17.93
CA LYS A 300 -13.07 13.10 18.97
C LYS A 300 -12.07 14.05 18.33
N LEU A 301 -12.17 15.34 18.66
CA LEU A 301 -11.31 16.42 18.19
C LEU A 301 -10.70 17.19 19.37
N ARG A 302 -10.60 16.55 20.54
CA ARG A 302 -10.08 17.16 21.76
C ARG A 302 -8.68 17.71 21.50
N ARG A 303 -8.48 19.01 21.78
CA ARG A 303 -7.20 19.73 21.56
C ARG A 303 -6.70 19.74 20.10
N ALA A 304 -7.55 19.43 19.11
CA ALA A 304 -7.16 19.50 17.71
C ALA A 304 -6.87 20.95 17.26
N HIS A 305 -5.95 21.11 16.30
CA HIS A 305 -5.55 22.41 15.76
C HIS A 305 -6.24 22.70 14.42
N LEU A 306 -7.40 23.35 14.45
CA LEU A 306 -8.27 23.63 13.30
C LEU A 306 -8.17 25.10 12.83
N TYR A 307 -7.03 25.76 13.06
CA TYR A 307 -6.82 27.15 12.67
C TYR A 307 -7.08 27.34 11.17
N LYS A 308 -8.02 28.23 10.82
CA LYS A 308 -8.45 28.48 9.43
C LYS A 308 -8.92 27.24 8.66
N ALA A 309 -9.35 26.18 9.32
CA ALA A 309 -9.97 25.04 8.66
C ALA A 309 -11.32 25.43 8.05
N ASP A 310 -11.68 24.83 6.91
CA ASP A 310 -12.99 24.94 6.30
C ASP A 310 -13.84 23.73 6.74
N LEU A 311 -14.79 23.96 7.63
CA LEU A 311 -15.79 23.00 8.14
C LEU A 311 -17.20 23.41 7.69
N SER A 312 -17.32 24.18 6.59
CA SER A 312 -18.62 24.60 6.09
C SER A 312 -19.50 23.39 5.78
N GLU A 313 -20.78 23.44 6.19
CA GLU A 313 -21.75 22.34 5.99
C GLU A 313 -21.37 21.00 6.63
N ALA A 314 -20.34 20.95 7.50
CA ALA A 314 -19.92 19.72 8.16
C ALA A 314 -20.92 19.23 9.23
N GLU A 315 -21.03 17.91 9.39
CA GLU A 315 -21.92 17.27 10.37
C GLU A 315 -21.13 16.93 11.64
N LEU A 316 -21.13 17.83 12.62
CA LEU A 316 -20.36 17.74 13.88
C LEU A 316 -21.24 17.36 15.10
N ASN A 317 -22.45 16.83 14.87
CA ASN A 317 -23.34 16.52 16.00
C ASN A 317 -22.69 15.49 16.94
N GLU A 318 -22.77 15.78 18.24
CA GLU A 318 -22.16 14.99 19.33
C GLU A 318 -20.62 14.86 19.28
N ALA A 319 -19.93 15.67 18.47
CA ALA A 319 -18.45 15.67 18.43
C ALA A 319 -17.82 16.27 19.71
N ASP A 320 -16.65 15.77 20.12
CA ASP A 320 -15.84 16.34 21.21
C ASP A 320 -14.77 17.29 20.66
N LEU A 321 -15.07 18.59 20.64
CA LEU A 321 -14.17 19.68 20.24
C LEU A 321 -13.54 20.37 21.46
N SER A 322 -13.54 19.73 22.64
CA SER A 322 -13.07 20.39 23.85
C SER A 322 -11.60 20.82 23.72
N ARG A 323 -11.32 22.08 24.09
CA ARG A 323 -10.01 22.73 23.98
C ARG A 323 -9.44 22.81 22.55
N ALA A 324 -10.24 22.60 21.51
CA ALA A 324 -9.80 22.72 20.13
C ALA A 324 -9.49 24.19 19.76
N ASP A 325 -8.56 24.39 18.84
CA ASP A 325 -8.26 25.71 18.25
C ASP A 325 -9.00 25.88 16.93
N LEU A 326 -10.15 26.56 16.97
CA LEU A 326 -11.02 26.86 15.83
C LEU A 326 -10.89 28.32 15.36
N ARG A 327 -9.81 29.01 15.73
CA ARG A 327 -9.65 30.43 15.36
C ARG A 327 -9.69 30.59 13.85
N HIS A 328 -10.52 31.52 13.39
CA HIS A 328 -10.77 31.80 11.97
C HIS A 328 -11.23 30.60 11.12
N ALA A 329 -11.72 29.52 11.75
CA ALA A 329 -12.32 28.42 11.01
C ALA A 329 -13.67 28.84 10.39
N ASP A 330 -14.01 28.27 9.25
CA ASP A 330 -15.34 28.40 8.66
C ASP A 330 -16.22 27.24 9.11
N LEU A 331 -17.22 27.51 9.93
CA LEU A 331 -18.25 26.57 10.42
C LEU A 331 -19.63 26.98 9.89
N SER A 332 -19.70 27.74 8.80
CA SER A 332 -20.98 28.17 8.25
C SER A 332 -21.84 26.96 7.87
N ARG A 333 -23.12 27.00 8.27
CA ARG A 333 -24.10 25.92 8.05
C ARG A 333 -23.72 24.56 8.67
N ALA A 334 -22.69 24.48 9.51
CA ALA A 334 -22.31 23.25 10.18
C ALA A 334 -23.34 22.85 11.24
N ASP A 335 -23.56 21.54 11.42
CA ASP A 335 -24.39 21.01 12.51
C ASP A 335 -23.52 20.63 13.71
N LEU A 336 -23.47 21.49 14.71
CA LEU A 336 -22.74 21.27 15.97
C LEU A 336 -23.66 20.76 17.09
N SER A 337 -24.89 20.33 16.80
CA SER A 337 -25.84 19.99 17.86
C SER A 337 -25.28 18.95 18.85
N GLN A 338 -25.44 19.22 20.15
CA GLN A 338 -24.91 18.41 21.25
C GLN A 338 -23.37 18.26 21.28
N ALA A 339 -22.61 19.01 20.47
CA ALA A 339 -21.16 18.96 20.50
C ALA A 339 -20.58 19.54 21.81
N ASN A 340 -19.47 18.99 22.26
CA ASN A 340 -18.70 19.54 23.38
C ASN A 340 -17.68 20.56 22.86
N LEU A 341 -17.94 21.85 23.05
CA LEU A 341 -17.03 22.95 22.71
C LEU A 341 -16.29 23.48 23.94
N SER A 342 -16.34 22.83 25.10
CA SER A 342 -15.77 23.39 26.33
C SER A 342 -14.31 23.80 26.15
N TRP A 343 -14.00 25.06 26.51
CA TRP A 343 -12.69 25.69 26.36
C TRP A 343 -12.16 25.81 24.93
N ALA A 344 -12.98 25.62 23.91
CA ALA A 344 -12.58 25.82 22.52
C ALA A 344 -12.33 27.31 22.20
N ARG A 345 -11.38 27.56 21.29
CA ARG A 345 -11.00 28.90 20.84
C ARG A 345 -11.64 29.20 19.48
N LEU A 346 -12.66 30.06 19.46
CA LEU A 346 -13.46 30.40 18.27
C LEU A 346 -13.26 31.85 17.82
N THR A 347 -12.15 32.51 18.23
CA THR A 347 -11.89 33.90 17.85
C THR A 347 -11.88 34.05 16.32
N GLY A 348 -12.72 34.93 15.78
CA GLY A 348 -12.83 35.19 14.35
C GLY A 348 -13.45 34.05 13.52
N ALA A 349 -14.02 33.01 14.14
CA ALA A 349 -14.65 31.90 13.42
C ALA A 349 -15.97 32.33 12.76
N ASN A 350 -16.30 31.72 11.62
CA ASN A 350 -17.58 31.94 10.94
C ASN A 350 -18.58 30.87 11.35
N LEU A 351 -19.65 31.23 12.05
CA LEU A 351 -20.73 30.33 12.50
C LEU A 351 -22.07 30.71 11.84
N GLU A 352 -22.04 31.36 10.66
CA GLU A 352 -23.27 31.80 9.99
C GLU A 352 -24.17 30.59 9.69
N TYR A 353 -25.44 30.62 10.12
CA TYR A 353 -26.38 29.51 10.00
C TYR A 353 -25.99 28.19 10.71
N ALA A 354 -24.97 28.19 11.58
CA ALA A 354 -24.58 26.98 12.29
C ALA A 354 -25.64 26.54 13.32
N ASN A 355 -25.84 25.23 13.49
CA ASN A 355 -26.72 24.67 14.52
C ASN A 355 -25.93 24.38 15.79
N LEU A 356 -26.14 25.14 16.86
CA LEU A 356 -25.46 25.03 18.16
C LEU A 356 -26.40 24.50 19.26
N LEU A 357 -27.49 23.82 18.92
CA LEU A 357 -28.45 23.33 19.89
C LEU A 357 -27.85 22.26 20.80
N GLY A 358 -27.85 22.52 22.12
CA GLY A 358 -27.35 21.56 23.11
C GLY A 358 -25.83 21.52 23.26
N CYS A 359 -25.08 22.40 22.58
CA CYS A 359 -23.62 22.43 22.73
C CYS A 359 -23.21 22.79 24.16
N ASP A 360 -22.19 22.11 24.69
CA ASP A 360 -21.46 22.59 25.85
C ASP A 360 -20.51 23.72 25.42
N THR A 361 -20.79 24.93 25.88
CA THR A 361 -20.06 26.14 25.53
C THR A 361 -19.24 26.69 26.70
N PHE A 362 -19.01 25.91 27.75
CA PHE A 362 -18.31 26.38 28.93
C PHE A 362 -16.88 26.84 28.62
N GLY A 363 -16.55 28.10 28.93
CA GLY A 363 -15.19 28.64 28.80
C GLY A 363 -14.73 28.92 27.37
N ILE A 364 -15.64 28.97 26.39
CA ILE A 364 -15.27 29.29 25.00
C ILE A 364 -14.87 30.76 24.83
N SER A 365 -13.99 31.01 23.87
CA SER A 365 -13.66 32.37 23.41
C SER A 365 -14.23 32.61 22.02
N ILE A 366 -15.19 33.53 21.88
CA ILE A 366 -15.88 33.82 20.60
C ILE A 366 -15.65 35.24 20.08
N LYS A 367 -14.61 35.92 20.54
CA LYS A 367 -14.31 37.30 20.11
C LYS A 367 -14.26 37.38 18.57
N GLN A 368 -14.98 38.33 17.99
CA GLN A 368 -15.08 38.52 16.53
C GLN A 368 -15.67 37.35 15.74
N ALA A 369 -16.32 36.36 16.39
CA ALA A 369 -17.01 35.29 15.66
C ALA A 369 -18.27 35.82 14.96
N ASN A 370 -18.57 35.32 13.76
CA ASN A 370 -19.79 35.64 13.03
C ASN A 370 -20.91 34.66 13.39
N LEU A 371 -21.89 35.08 14.20
CA LEU A 371 -23.02 34.24 14.64
C LEU A 371 -24.33 34.53 13.89
N LYS A 372 -24.27 35.23 12.75
CA LYS A 372 -25.47 35.63 12.01
C LYS A 372 -26.32 34.39 11.66
N ASN A 373 -27.59 34.41 12.06
CA ASN A 373 -28.55 33.32 11.85
C ASN A 373 -28.16 31.95 12.45
N ALA A 374 -27.18 31.88 13.36
CA ALA A 374 -26.89 30.67 14.09
C ALA A 374 -28.08 30.26 14.99
N ILE A 375 -28.32 28.97 15.13
CA ILE A 375 -29.41 28.42 15.97
C ILE A 375 -28.83 28.02 17.32
N TYR A 376 -29.23 28.67 18.41
CA TYR A 376 -28.81 28.35 19.78
C TYR A 376 -29.96 28.60 20.76
N ARG A 377 -30.05 27.83 21.86
CA ARG A 377 -31.07 28.09 22.90
C ARG A 377 -30.69 29.32 23.72
N GLY A 378 -31.63 30.25 23.82
CA GLY A 378 -31.46 31.54 24.49
C GLY A 378 -31.20 31.44 26.00
N HIS A 379 -29.95 31.62 26.39
CA HIS A 379 -29.51 32.62 27.38
C HIS A 379 -28.01 32.80 27.16
N LEU A 380 -27.59 34.04 26.90
CA LEU A 380 -26.21 34.49 26.67
C LEU A 380 -25.34 34.40 27.95
N GLY A 381 -25.47 33.34 28.75
CA GLY A 381 -24.81 33.19 30.05
C GLY A 381 -23.41 32.57 29.99
N GLY A 382 -23.01 31.97 28.86
CA GLY A 382 -21.73 31.28 28.69
C GLY A 382 -20.75 31.93 27.71
N PHE A 383 -21.20 32.85 26.86
CA PHE A 383 -20.34 33.57 25.93
C PHE A 383 -19.72 34.77 26.64
N ASN A 384 -18.51 34.61 27.19
CA ASN A 384 -17.74 35.77 27.62
C ASN A 384 -17.33 36.58 26.39
N PHE A 385 -18.00 37.72 26.17
CA PHE A 385 -17.71 38.68 25.09
C PHE A 385 -16.46 39.55 25.35
N LEU A 386 -15.59 39.16 26.29
CA LEU A 386 -14.41 39.94 26.72
C LEU A 386 -13.20 39.76 25.78
#